data_AF-A0A6C9W421-F1
#
_entry.id   AF-A0A6C9W421-F1
#
_cell.length_a   1.000
_cell.length_b   1.000
_cell.length_c   1.000
_cell.angle_alpha   90.00
_cell.angle_beta   90.00
_cell.angle_gamma   90.00
#
_symmetry.space_group_name_H-M   'P 1'
#
loop_
_entity.id
_entity.type
_entity.pdbx_description
1 polymer ?
#
loop_
_entity_poly.entity_id
_entity_poly.type
_entity_poly.pdbx_seq_one_letter_code
_entity_poly.pdbx_strand_id
1 'polypeptide(L)'
;MLNLDKWGNTLFDSNKYQQFNANMEKLEKDSLAKDVDINATNNRIDNVVLEAGGNNITEVVDARTSKNGQVYSTLNSRLNGDYSAIASDLAESNALLQTVNEENKVLKSKLDELYGNSASNIEYYVSSTNGNDVTGTGAIDAPFKTIQKAVNMVPKVKVGGFIYIFCEPGQYNEDVVVQSFSGAE
;
A
#
# COMPACT_ATOMS: atom_id res chain seq x y z
N MET A 1 12.24 -21.71 -36.76
CA MET A 1 12.69 -21.60 -35.36
C MET A 1 13.34 -20.24 -35.18
N LEU A 2 12.91 -19.49 -34.16
CA LEU A 2 13.49 -18.20 -33.82
C LEU A 2 14.94 -18.40 -33.34
N ASN A 3 15.90 -17.78 -34.02
CA ASN A 3 17.31 -17.87 -33.66
C ASN A 3 17.75 -16.55 -33.01
N LEU A 4 18.05 -16.63 -31.71
CA LEU A 4 18.60 -15.54 -30.94
C LEU A 4 20.12 -15.61 -30.95
N ASP A 5 20.76 -14.46 -31.07
CA ASP A 5 22.21 -14.34 -31.09
C ASP A 5 22.72 -14.24 -29.65
N LYS A 6 23.61 -15.16 -29.24
CA LYS A 6 24.20 -15.09 -27.90
C LYS A 6 25.24 -13.97 -27.84
N TRP A 7 25.35 -13.32 -26.70
CA TRP A 7 26.44 -12.37 -26.46
C TRP A 7 27.80 -13.05 -26.62
N GLY A 8 28.76 -12.32 -27.20
CA GLY A 8 30.15 -12.75 -27.30
C GLY A 8 30.88 -12.66 -25.96
N ASN A 9 32.21 -12.47 -26.00
CA ASN A 9 32.99 -12.31 -24.77
C ASN A 9 32.49 -11.10 -23.97
N THR A 10 31.93 -11.36 -22.78
CA THR A 10 31.28 -10.34 -21.97
C THR A 10 32.22 -9.29 -21.39
N LEU A 11 33.53 -9.41 -21.54
CA LEU A 11 34.47 -8.39 -21.07
C LEU A 11 34.91 -7.43 -22.18
N PHE A 12 34.72 -7.79 -23.46
CA PHE A 12 35.25 -7.03 -24.60
C PHE A 12 34.23 -6.72 -25.70
N ASP A 13 33.00 -7.23 -25.60
CA ASP A 13 31.96 -6.98 -26.61
C ASP A 13 31.26 -5.64 -26.38
N SER A 14 31.53 -4.66 -27.25
CA SER A 14 30.89 -3.34 -27.27
C SER A 14 29.47 -3.36 -27.86
N ASN A 15 29.07 -4.44 -28.53
CA ASN A 15 27.82 -4.51 -29.31
C ASN A 15 26.69 -5.24 -28.58
N LYS A 16 26.87 -5.64 -27.32
CA LYS A 16 25.88 -6.42 -26.56
C LYS A 16 24.52 -5.77 -26.45
N TYR A 17 24.47 -4.45 -26.25
CA TYR A 17 23.20 -3.72 -26.16
C TYR A 17 22.44 -3.78 -27.50
N GLN A 18 23.15 -3.64 -28.61
CA GLN A 18 22.56 -3.77 -29.95
C GLN A 18 22.10 -5.21 -30.20
N GLN A 19 22.88 -6.22 -29.81
CA GLN A 19 22.49 -7.63 -29.93
C GLN A 19 21.27 -7.96 -29.05
N PHE A 20 21.19 -7.42 -27.83
CA PHE A 20 20.04 -7.59 -26.95
C PHE A 20 18.78 -6.98 -27.56
N ASN A 21 18.86 -5.73 -28.02
CA ASN A 21 17.73 -5.06 -28.66
C ASN A 21 17.28 -5.81 -29.92
N ALA A 22 18.21 -6.26 -30.76
CA ALA A 22 17.89 -7.04 -31.96
C ALA A 22 17.22 -8.38 -31.61
N ASN A 23 17.65 -9.06 -30.54
CA ASN A 23 16.97 -10.25 -30.05
C ASN A 23 15.57 -9.94 -29.49
N MET A 24 15.40 -8.80 -28.81
CA MET A 24 14.11 -8.37 -28.29
C MET A 24 13.12 -8.07 -29.42
N GLU A 25 13.57 -7.38 -30.48
CA GLU A 25 12.76 -7.13 -31.69
C GLU A 25 12.37 -8.45 -32.40
N LYS A 26 13.32 -9.40 -32.49
CA LYS A 26 13.05 -10.74 -33.03
C LYS A 26 11.97 -11.47 -32.20
N LEU A 27 12.06 -11.40 -30.88
CA LEU A 27 11.09 -12.00 -29.96
C LEU A 27 9.71 -11.35 -30.08
N GLU A 28 9.66 -10.02 -30.11
CA GLU A 28 8.42 -9.26 -30.28
C GLU A 28 7.73 -9.63 -31.60
N LYS A 29 8.48 -9.67 -32.70
CA LYS A 29 7.94 -10.04 -34.01
C LYS A 29 7.41 -11.49 -34.05
N ASP A 30 8.14 -12.43 -33.45
CA ASP A 30 7.70 -13.83 -33.35
C ASP A 30 6.44 -13.98 -32.48
N SER A 31 6.36 -13.20 -31.39
CA SER A 31 5.18 -13.15 -30.53
C SER A 31 3.95 -12.62 -31.28
N LEU A 32 4.09 -11.49 -31.96
CA LEU A 32 3.01 -10.89 -32.75
C LEU A 32 2.54 -11.83 -33.87
N ALA A 33 3.46 -12.52 -34.54
CA ALA A 33 3.12 -13.50 -35.56
C ALA A 33 2.31 -14.67 -34.98
N LYS A 34 2.72 -15.19 -33.82
CA LYS A 34 1.98 -16.24 -33.10
C LYS A 34 0.59 -15.78 -32.68
N ASP A 35 0.43 -14.55 -32.21
CA ASP A 35 -0.88 -14.01 -31.82
C ASP A 35 -1.83 -13.96 -33.03
N VAL A 36 -1.33 -13.56 -34.20
CA VAL A 36 -2.09 -13.59 -35.45
C VAL A 36 -2.50 -15.01 -35.82
N ASP A 37 -1.57 -15.97 -35.77
CA ASP A 37 -1.84 -17.38 -36.11
C ASP A 37 -2.83 -18.03 -35.13
N ILE A 38 -2.72 -17.73 -33.83
CA ILE A 38 -3.65 -18.19 -32.79
C ILE A 38 -5.05 -17.63 -33.07
N ASN A 39 -5.17 -16.33 -33.33
CA ASN A 39 -6.46 -15.71 -33.64
C ASN A 39 -7.09 -16.31 -34.91
N ALA A 40 -6.30 -16.52 -35.96
CA ALA A 40 -6.78 -17.16 -37.18
C ALA A 40 -7.24 -18.61 -36.93
N THR A 41 -6.53 -19.35 -36.09
CA THR A 41 -6.88 -20.72 -35.71
C THR A 41 -8.17 -20.75 -34.89
N ASN A 42 -8.32 -19.87 -33.91
CA ASN A 42 -9.54 -19.74 -33.10
C ASN A 42 -10.75 -19.42 -33.98
N ASN A 43 -10.65 -18.42 -34.88
CA ASN A 43 -11.74 -18.10 -35.80
C ASN A 43 -12.14 -19.29 -36.69
N ARG A 44 -11.18 -20.12 -37.12
CA ARG A 44 -11.47 -21.34 -37.89
C ARG A 44 -12.16 -22.41 -37.04
N ILE A 45 -11.76 -22.55 -35.77
CA ILE A 45 -12.41 -23.46 -34.82
C ILE A 45 -13.84 -22.98 -34.56
N ASP A 46 -14.04 -21.70 -34.30
CA ASP A 46 -15.35 -21.09 -34.12
C ASP A 46 -16.26 -21.36 -35.32
N ASN A 47 -15.76 -21.17 -36.54
CA ASN A 47 -16.52 -21.52 -37.75
C ASN A 47 -16.86 -23.02 -37.83
N VAL A 48 -15.99 -23.93 -37.39
CA VAL A 48 -16.27 -25.38 -37.38
C VAL A 48 -17.26 -25.77 -36.28
N VAL A 49 -17.19 -25.11 -35.12
CA VAL A 49 -17.98 -25.42 -33.93
C VAL A 49 -19.36 -24.76 -33.96
N LEU A 50 -19.45 -23.51 -34.42
CA LEU A 50 -20.62 -22.62 -34.32
C LEU A 50 -21.45 -22.50 -35.62
N GLU A 51 -20.82 -22.48 -36.81
CA GLU A 51 -21.57 -22.32 -38.09
C GLU A 51 -22.35 -23.59 -38.50
N ALA A 52 -22.22 -24.69 -37.76
CA ALA A 52 -23.10 -25.85 -37.88
C ALA A 52 -24.43 -25.63 -37.10
N GLY A 53 -25.21 -24.62 -37.51
CA GLY A 53 -26.65 -24.53 -37.23
C GLY A 53 -27.11 -23.95 -35.88
N GLY A 54 -26.23 -23.39 -35.03
CA GLY A 54 -26.60 -22.57 -33.85
C GLY A 54 -27.30 -23.27 -32.68
N ASN A 55 -27.69 -24.54 -32.82
CA ASN A 55 -28.26 -25.38 -31.74
C ASN A 55 -27.28 -26.50 -31.35
N ASN A 56 -25.99 -26.28 -31.53
CA ASN A 56 -25.02 -27.35 -31.57
C ASN A 56 -24.45 -27.67 -30.18
N ILE A 57 -24.52 -28.94 -29.77
CA ILE A 57 -24.00 -29.39 -28.46
C ILE A 57 -22.48 -29.17 -28.33
N THR A 58 -21.79 -29.03 -29.47
CA THR A 58 -20.35 -28.78 -29.58
C THR A 58 -19.92 -27.46 -28.96
N GLU A 59 -20.73 -26.40 -29.07
CA GLU A 59 -20.48 -25.11 -28.41
C GLU A 59 -20.45 -25.28 -26.88
N VAL A 60 -21.43 -26.00 -26.34
CA VAL A 60 -21.54 -26.26 -24.90
C VAL A 60 -20.46 -27.24 -24.42
N VAL A 61 -19.93 -28.09 -25.29
CA VAL A 61 -18.79 -28.97 -24.98
C VAL A 61 -17.48 -28.19 -24.99
N ASP A 62 -17.29 -27.30 -25.94
CA ASP A 62 -16.10 -26.43 -26.02
C ASP A 62 -16.02 -25.49 -24.80
N ALA A 63 -17.13 -24.86 -24.43
CA ALA A 63 -17.22 -23.96 -23.27
C ALA A 63 -16.92 -24.64 -21.91
N ARG A 64 -16.88 -25.98 -21.85
CA ARG A 64 -16.43 -26.73 -20.66
C ARG A 64 -14.94 -26.65 -20.44
N THR A 65 -14.17 -26.20 -21.43
CA THR A 65 -12.75 -25.97 -21.28
C THR A 65 -12.54 -24.60 -20.66
N SER A 66 -11.85 -24.55 -19.53
CA SER A 66 -11.48 -23.30 -18.88
C SER A 66 -10.24 -22.68 -19.54
N LYS A 67 -9.91 -21.44 -19.14
CA LYS A 67 -8.77 -20.69 -19.70
C LYS A 67 -7.42 -21.41 -19.52
N ASN A 68 -7.27 -22.24 -18.50
CA ASN A 68 -6.03 -22.98 -18.22
C ASN A 68 -5.98 -24.36 -18.93
N GLY A 69 -6.99 -24.68 -19.75
CA GLY A 69 -7.09 -25.95 -20.46
C GLY A 69 -7.72 -27.10 -19.67
N GLN A 70 -8.18 -26.88 -18.43
CA GLN A 70 -8.94 -27.89 -17.69
C GLN A 70 -10.33 -28.09 -18.31
N VAL A 71 -10.66 -29.35 -18.61
CA VAL A 71 -11.95 -29.74 -19.21
C VAL A 71 -12.88 -30.27 -18.12
N TYR A 72 -14.08 -29.68 -18.02
CA TYR A 72 -15.10 -30.06 -17.04
C TYR A 72 -16.13 -31.02 -17.65
N SER A 73 -16.77 -31.84 -16.79
CA SER A 73 -17.80 -32.79 -17.24
C SER A 73 -19.03 -32.09 -17.83
N THR A 74 -19.39 -30.93 -17.28
CA THR A 74 -20.51 -30.10 -17.72
C THR A 74 -20.15 -28.62 -17.67
N LEU A 75 -20.84 -27.79 -18.46
CA LEU A 75 -20.66 -26.34 -18.43
C LEU A 75 -21.01 -25.77 -17.04
N ASN A 76 -22.03 -26.33 -16.40
CA ASN A 76 -22.42 -25.96 -15.04
C ASN A 76 -21.29 -26.21 -14.02
N SER A 77 -20.58 -27.34 -14.13
CA SER A 77 -19.42 -27.62 -13.26
C SER A 77 -18.30 -26.60 -13.46
N ARG A 78 -18.05 -26.17 -14.71
CA ARG A 78 -17.07 -25.13 -15.04
C ARG A 78 -17.47 -23.78 -14.44
N LEU A 79 -18.71 -23.34 -14.70
CA LEU A 79 -19.24 -22.08 -14.17
C LEU A 79 -19.23 -22.04 -12.64
N ASN A 80 -19.62 -23.13 -11.97
CA ASN A 80 -19.57 -23.19 -10.51
C ASN A 80 -18.14 -23.17 -9.96
N GLY A 81 -17.21 -23.85 -10.64
CA GLY A 81 -15.79 -23.83 -10.27
C GLY A 81 -15.19 -22.42 -10.37
N ASP A 82 -15.41 -21.75 -11.51
CA ASP A 82 -14.91 -20.40 -11.73
C ASP A 82 -15.56 -19.39 -10.79
N TYR A 83 -16.87 -19.49 -10.57
CA TYR A 83 -17.58 -18.61 -9.64
C TYR A 83 -17.09 -18.81 -8.20
N SER A 84 -16.80 -20.05 -7.80
CA SER A 84 -16.23 -20.34 -6.48
C SER A 84 -14.82 -19.76 -6.32
N ALA A 85 -13.98 -19.84 -7.36
CA ALA A 85 -12.66 -19.24 -7.35
C ALA A 85 -12.73 -17.70 -7.25
N ILE A 86 -13.57 -17.07 -8.08
CA ILE A 86 -13.79 -15.61 -8.04
C ILE A 86 -14.33 -15.17 -6.68
N ALA A 87 -15.26 -15.93 -6.09
CA ALA A 87 -15.79 -15.62 -4.77
C ALA A 87 -14.72 -15.72 -3.67
N SER A 88 -13.82 -16.70 -3.76
CA SER A 88 -12.67 -16.84 -2.85
C SER A 88 -11.72 -15.65 -2.98
N ASP A 89 -11.30 -15.33 -4.20
CA ASP A 89 -10.40 -14.20 -4.47
C ASP A 89 -11.00 -12.88 -3.99
N LEU A 90 -12.30 -12.68 -4.20
CA LEU A 90 -13.01 -11.49 -3.72
C LEU A 90 -13.08 -11.44 -2.18
N ALA A 91 -13.31 -12.57 -1.53
CA ALA A 91 -13.30 -12.66 -0.06
C ALA A 91 -11.92 -12.34 0.51
N GLU A 92 -10.85 -12.87 -0.09
CA GLU A 92 -9.46 -12.57 0.29
C GLU A 92 -9.11 -11.10 0.08
N SER A 93 -9.49 -10.53 -1.07
CA SER A 93 -9.28 -9.11 -1.37
C SER A 93 -9.99 -8.20 -0.36
N ASN A 94 -11.23 -8.52 0.01
CA ASN A 94 -11.98 -7.78 1.02
C ASN A 94 -11.32 -7.86 2.41
N ALA A 95 -10.81 -9.03 2.81
CA ALA A 95 -10.09 -9.19 4.07
C ALA A 95 -8.79 -8.37 4.11
N LEU A 96 -8.07 -8.32 2.99
CA LEU A 96 -6.88 -7.47 2.85
C LEU A 96 -7.23 -5.98 2.95
N LEU A 97 -8.28 -5.53 2.26
CA LEU A 97 -8.75 -4.14 2.33
C LEU A 97 -9.15 -3.72 3.75
N GLN A 98 -9.79 -4.62 4.50
CA GLN A 98 -10.11 -4.37 5.92
C GLN A 98 -8.83 -4.17 6.75
N THR A 99 -7.84 -5.06 6.59
CA THR A 99 -6.55 -4.95 7.28
C THR A 99 -5.86 -3.62 6.98
N VAL A 100 -5.78 -3.24 5.70
CA VAL A 100 -5.18 -1.97 5.26
C VAL A 100 -5.92 -0.76 5.83
N ASN A 101 -7.25 -0.82 5.92
CA ASN A 101 -8.04 0.27 6.52
C ASN A 101 -7.77 0.43 8.03
N GLU A 102 -7.65 -0.68 8.76
CA GLU A 102 -7.31 -0.63 10.19
C GLU A 102 -5.88 -0.11 10.41
N GLU A 103 -4.91 -0.56 9.60
CA GLU A 103 -3.54 -0.02 9.64
C GLU A 103 -3.50 1.48 9.36
N ASN A 104 -4.22 1.94 8.34
CA ASN A 104 -4.33 3.37 8.02
C ASN A 104 -4.98 4.17 9.16
N LYS A 105 -5.95 3.60 9.87
CA LYS A 105 -6.56 4.25 11.04
C LYS A 105 -5.55 4.39 12.19
N VAL A 106 -4.77 3.34 12.45
CA VAL A 106 -3.68 3.38 13.45
C VAL A 106 -2.62 4.40 13.06
N LEU A 107 -2.21 4.45 11.79
CA LEU A 107 -1.25 5.43 11.29
C LEU A 107 -1.76 6.86 11.45
N LYS A 108 -3.03 7.12 11.12
CA LYS A 108 -3.67 8.42 11.33
C LYS A 108 -3.65 8.82 12.80
N SER A 109 -4.03 7.91 13.72
CA SER A 109 -3.97 8.20 15.17
C SER A 109 -2.56 8.56 15.63
N LYS A 110 -1.55 7.81 15.19
CA LYS A 110 -0.15 8.11 15.52
C LYS A 110 0.30 9.45 14.92
N LEU A 111 -0.15 9.77 13.71
CA LEU A 111 0.15 11.05 13.07
C LEU A 111 -0.51 12.20 13.84
N ASP A 112 -1.76 12.05 14.27
CA ASP A 112 -2.47 13.05 15.06
C ASP A 112 -1.82 13.23 16.46
N GLU A 113 -1.36 12.15 17.08
CA GLU A 113 -0.57 12.23 18.32
C GLU A 113 0.74 13.01 18.15
N LEU A 114 1.39 12.86 16.99
CA LEU A 114 2.67 13.52 16.70
C LEU A 114 2.50 14.95 16.19
N TYR A 115 1.45 15.23 15.42
CA TYR A 115 1.30 16.45 14.61
C TYR A 115 -0.05 17.17 14.80
N GLY A 116 -0.96 16.66 15.62
CA GLY A 116 -2.34 17.18 15.76
C GLY A 116 -2.45 18.62 16.27
N ASN A 117 -1.34 19.26 16.63
CA ASN A 117 -1.30 20.67 17.02
C ASN A 117 -0.20 21.49 16.32
N SER A 118 0.05 21.21 15.03
CA SER A 118 1.16 21.77 14.24
C SER A 118 0.99 23.23 13.76
N ALA A 119 0.16 24.04 14.41
CA ALA A 119 0.03 25.46 14.05
C ALA A 119 -0.34 26.37 15.23
N SER A 120 -1.02 25.83 16.24
CA SER A 120 -1.39 26.60 17.42
C SER A 120 -0.26 26.65 18.44
N ASN A 121 -0.25 27.73 19.22
CA ASN A 121 0.61 27.78 20.40
C ASN A 121 0.15 26.72 21.40
N ILE A 122 1.11 26.08 22.05
CA ILE A 122 0.84 25.20 23.20
C ILE A 122 1.16 26.02 24.44
N GLU A 123 0.25 26.05 25.39
CA GLU A 123 0.40 26.81 26.64
C GLU A 123 0.26 25.84 27.81
N TYR A 124 1.29 25.81 28.66
CA TYR A 124 1.28 25.07 29.91
C TYR A 124 1.42 26.05 31.07
N TYR A 125 0.57 25.91 32.09
CA TYR A 125 0.59 26.71 33.30
C TYR A 125 1.19 25.92 34.46
N VAL A 126 2.04 26.58 35.25
CA VAL A 126 2.73 26.01 36.41
C VAL A 126 2.44 26.89 37.63
N SER A 127 2.05 26.26 38.74
CA SER A 127 1.81 26.92 40.02
C SER A 127 2.34 26.06 41.17
N SER A 128 3.26 26.61 41.96
CA SER A 128 3.80 25.91 43.14
C SER A 128 2.77 25.73 44.27
N THR A 129 1.71 26.55 44.27
CA THR A 129 0.69 26.59 45.33
C THR A 129 -0.55 25.79 44.95
N ASN A 130 -1.07 25.98 43.73
CA ASN A 130 -2.34 25.42 43.27
C ASN A 130 -2.16 24.27 42.26
N GLY A 131 -0.93 24.02 41.80
CA GLY A 131 -0.64 22.99 40.82
C GLY A 131 -0.56 21.57 41.38
N ASN A 132 -0.75 20.59 40.49
CA ASN A 132 -0.68 19.17 40.82
C ASN A 132 -0.05 18.36 39.68
N ASP A 133 1.03 17.62 39.94
CA ASP A 133 1.71 16.83 38.89
C ASP A 133 1.06 15.47 38.59
N VAL A 134 0.12 15.05 39.44
CA VAL A 134 -0.64 13.79 39.29
C VAL A 134 -1.94 14.03 38.53
N THR A 135 -2.70 15.07 38.91
CA THR A 135 -4.03 15.35 38.35
C THR A 135 -4.10 16.61 37.50
N GLY A 136 -3.09 17.49 37.54
CA GLY A 136 -3.03 18.68 36.70
C GLY A 136 -2.84 18.30 35.24
N THR A 137 -3.45 19.08 34.37
CA THR A 137 -3.40 18.90 32.92
C THR A 137 -2.50 19.92 32.23
N GLY A 138 -2.05 20.95 32.96
CA GLY A 138 -1.29 22.07 32.42
C GLY A 138 -2.17 23.23 31.92
N ALA A 139 -3.49 23.12 32.05
CA ALA A 139 -4.42 24.22 31.81
C ALA A 139 -4.38 25.24 32.95
N ILE A 140 -4.86 26.46 32.71
CA ILE A 140 -4.84 27.55 33.69
C ILE A 140 -5.63 27.22 34.97
N ASP A 141 -6.69 26.44 34.86
CA ASP A 141 -7.56 25.97 35.95
C ASP A 141 -7.08 24.67 36.60
N ALA A 142 -6.13 23.97 35.98
CA ALA A 142 -5.51 22.76 36.50
C ALA A 142 -3.99 22.73 36.17
N PRO A 143 -3.21 23.67 36.74
CA PRO A 143 -1.79 23.83 36.41
C PRO A 143 -0.96 22.66 36.93
N PHE A 144 0.22 22.46 36.33
CA PHE A 144 1.23 21.57 36.90
C PHE A 144 1.85 22.20 38.15
N LYS A 145 2.35 21.35 39.05
CA LYS A 145 3.01 21.82 40.28
C LYS A 145 4.46 22.20 40.02
N THR A 146 5.13 21.48 39.13
CA THR A 146 6.56 21.65 38.81
C THR A 146 6.78 22.07 37.37
N ILE A 147 7.86 22.82 37.14
CA ILE A 147 8.33 23.20 35.82
C ILE A 147 8.81 21.96 35.05
N GLN A 148 9.47 21.01 35.71
CA GLN A 148 9.90 19.76 35.08
C GLN A 148 8.71 18.96 34.54
N LYS A 149 7.57 18.91 35.26
CA LYS A 149 6.36 18.26 34.74
C LYS A 149 5.89 18.94 33.46
N ALA A 150 5.83 20.26 33.40
CA ALA A 150 5.48 20.99 32.19
C ALA A 150 6.45 20.68 31.03
N VAL A 151 7.76 20.70 31.29
CA VAL A 151 8.79 20.35 30.30
C VAL A 151 8.62 18.93 29.76
N ASN A 152 8.30 17.96 30.62
CA ASN A 152 8.08 16.57 30.21
C ASN A 152 6.83 16.37 29.35
N MET A 153 5.87 17.29 29.41
CA MET A 153 4.64 17.27 28.61
C MET A 153 4.81 17.97 27.26
N VAL A 154 5.95 18.62 27.02
CA VAL A 154 6.25 19.24 25.72
C VAL A 154 6.41 18.15 24.65
N PRO A 155 5.70 18.23 23.52
CA PRO A 155 5.88 17.29 22.41
C PRO A 155 7.32 17.29 21.90
N LYS A 156 7.86 16.10 21.63
CA LYS A 156 9.26 15.94 21.17
C LYS A 156 9.50 16.49 19.76
N VAL A 157 8.45 16.51 18.95
CA VAL A 157 8.43 17.05 17.59
C VAL A 157 7.26 18.03 17.53
N LYS A 158 7.53 19.25 17.12
CA LYS A 158 6.52 20.27 16.83
C LYS A 158 6.87 20.90 15.49
N VAL A 159 5.88 21.00 14.62
CA VAL A 159 5.99 21.73 13.35
C VAL A 159 5.18 23.02 13.52
N GLY A 160 5.81 24.19 13.42
CA GLY A 160 5.15 25.49 13.54
C GLY A 160 4.61 25.85 14.94
N GLY A 161 4.37 27.14 15.20
CA GLY A 161 3.84 27.66 16.47
C GLY A 161 4.83 27.64 17.65
N PHE A 162 4.51 28.33 18.74
CA PHE A 162 5.36 28.38 19.94
C PHE A 162 4.85 27.44 21.05
N ILE A 163 5.72 27.15 22.02
CA ILE A 163 5.38 26.44 23.25
C ILE A 163 5.72 27.38 24.39
N TYR A 164 4.71 27.75 25.18
CA TYR A 164 4.84 28.62 26.33
C TYR A 164 4.64 27.82 27.61
N ILE A 165 5.56 28.01 28.56
CA ILE A 165 5.39 27.56 29.95
C ILE A 165 5.26 28.82 30.81
N PHE A 166 4.05 29.06 31.31
CA PHE A 166 3.73 30.20 32.18
C PHE A 166 3.83 29.78 33.63
N CYS A 167 4.76 30.37 34.36
CA CYS A 167 4.93 30.12 35.79
C CYS A 167 4.27 31.22 36.60
N GLU A 168 3.39 30.83 37.54
CA GLU A 168 2.90 31.74 38.57
C GLU A 168 4.08 32.22 39.43
N PRO A 169 4.12 33.50 39.85
CA PRO A 169 5.15 34.00 40.75
C PRO A 169 5.31 33.13 41.99
N GLY A 170 6.51 32.59 42.20
CA GLY A 170 6.78 31.69 43.30
C GLY A 170 8.20 31.12 43.26
N GLN A 171 8.55 30.39 44.32
CA GLN A 171 9.82 29.66 44.38
C GLN A 171 9.59 28.20 43.96
N TYR A 172 10.34 27.75 42.95
CA TYR A 172 10.33 26.39 42.44
C TYR A 172 11.70 25.75 42.75
N ASN A 173 11.74 24.90 43.76
CA ASN A 173 12.97 24.24 44.21
C ASN A 173 13.16 22.93 43.43
N GLU A 174 13.59 23.04 42.19
CA GLU A 174 13.83 21.92 41.28
C GLU A 174 14.98 22.22 40.31
N ASP A 175 15.63 21.18 39.81
CA ASP A 175 16.56 21.26 38.70
C ASP A 175 15.82 20.88 37.41
N VAL A 176 15.66 21.84 36.49
CA VAL A 176 14.94 21.61 35.24
C VAL A 176 15.89 21.09 34.17
N VAL A 177 15.57 19.92 33.63
CA VAL A 177 16.32 19.25 32.57
C VAL A 177 15.49 19.23 31.28
N VAL A 178 16.04 19.83 30.23
CA VAL A 178 15.45 19.92 28.89
C VAL A 178 16.27 19.02 27.96
N GLN A 179 15.67 17.94 27.45
CA GLN A 179 16.37 16.94 26.63
C GLN A 179 15.50 16.44 25.46
N SER A 180 16.17 16.03 24.37
CA SER A 180 15.57 15.31 23.23
C SER A 180 14.45 16.05 22.48
N PHE A 181 14.56 17.37 22.30
CA PHE A 181 13.73 18.13 21.37
C PHE A 181 14.36 18.13 19.98
N SER A 182 13.56 17.86 18.94
CA SER A 182 13.95 18.01 17.54
C SER A 182 13.02 19.03 16.88
N GLY A 183 13.58 20.15 16.44
CA GLY A 183 12.89 21.09 15.56
C GLY A 183 13.00 20.61 14.12
N ALA A 184 11.89 20.63 13.39
CA ALA A 184 11.93 20.70 11.95
C ALA A 184 11.96 22.19 11.59
N GLU A 185 13.06 22.67 11.00
CA GLU A 185 13.08 23.97 10.31
C GLU A 185 12.21 23.92 9.03
#